data_AF-A0A8J2SXY0-F1
#
_entry.id   AF-A0A8J2SXY0-F1
#
_cell.length_a   1.000
_cell.length_b   1.000
_cell.length_c   1.000
_cell.angle_alpha   90.00
_cell.angle_beta   90.00
_cell.angle_gamma   90.00
#
_symmetry.space_group_name_H-M   'P 1'
#
loop_
_entity.id
_entity.type
_entity.pdbx_description
1 polymer ?
#
loop_
_entity_poly.entity_id
_entity_poly.type
_entity_poly.pdbx_seq_one_letter_code
_entity_poly.pdbx_strand_id
1 'polypeptide(L)'
;AANNCALTLLNYQRFEETKSLLRPVIPVARRVLRDDQVTLRMRSIYAMALYSDAGATLDDLNEAVTTLEEMEPTARRVLGGTHPLTTGIERALRRARAALKARKE
;
A
#
# COMPACT_ATOMS: atom_id res chain seq x y z
N ALA A 1 13.71 -10.09 0.84
CA ALA A 1 14.27 -9.15 1.84
C ALA A 1 13.43 -7.87 1.96
N ALA A 2 13.27 -7.09 0.88
CA ALA A 2 12.59 -5.78 0.91
C ALA A 2 11.19 -5.79 1.57
N ASN A 3 10.33 -6.76 1.23
CA ASN A 3 8.99 -6.90 1.83
C ASN A 3 9.01 -7.01 3.37
N ASN A 4 9.89 -7.87 3.91
CA ASN A 4 9.97 -8.07 5.35
C ASN A 4 10.58 -6.85 6.04
N CYS A 5 11.62 -6.24 5.46
CA CYS A 5 12.20 -5.00 5.98
C CYS A 5 11.18 -3.87 5.99
N ALA A 6 10.42 -3.70 4.91
CA ALA A 6 9.40 -2.66 4.81
C ALA A 6 8.27 -2.87 5.83
N LEU A 7 7.84 -4.12 6.06
CA LEU A 7 6.86 -4.41 7.10
C LEU A 7 7.38 -4.04 8.50
N THR A 8 8.64 -4.34 8.79
CA THR A 8 9.27 -3.97 10.06
C THR A 8 9.34 -2.44 10.22
N LEU A 9 9.78 -1.72 9.19
CA LEU A 9 9.84 -0.26 9.21
C LEU A 9 8.45 0.36 9.42
N LEU A 10 7.43 -0.16 8.74
CA LEU A 10 6.03 0.26 8.90
C LEU A 10 5.55 0.07 10.35
N ASN A 11 5.85 -1.08 10.96
CA ASN A 11 5.45 -1.37 12.35
C ASN A 11 6.12 -0.45 13.37
N TYR A 12 7.35 0.00 13.09
CA TYR A 12 8.04 1.01 13.87
C TYR A 12 7.66 2.46 13.48
N GLN A 13 6.63 2.64 12.66
CA GLN A 13 6.16 3.96 12.18
C GLN A 13 7.24 4.76 11.43
N ARG A 14 8.23 4.08 10.85
CA ARG A 14 9.28 4.68 10.02
C ARG A 14 8.76 4.83 8.60
N PHE A 15 7.74 5.68 8.43
CA PHE A 15 6.96 5.80 7.19
C PHE A 15 7.81 6.29 6.02
N GLU A 16 8.60 7.35 6.20
CA GLU A 16 9.49 7.88 5.14
C GLU A 16 10.51 6.86 4.64
N GLU A 17 11.06 6.05 5.53
CA GLU A 17 11.99 4.98 5.16
C GLU A 17 11.28 3.84 4.43
N THR A 18 10.05 3.52 4.84
CA THR A 18 9.20 2.55 4.15
C THR A 18 8.89 3.03 2.73
N LYS A 19 8.52 4.31 2.57
CA LYS A 19 8.28 4.94 1.26
C LYS A 19 9.53 4.92 0.39
N SER A 20 10.66 5.38 0.94
CA SER A 20 11.95 5.44 0.23
C SER A 20 12.46 4.06 -0.19
N LEU A 21 12.25 3.03 0.63
CA LEU A 21 12.63 1.66 0.31
C LEU A 21 11.75 1.06 -0.81
N LEU A 22 10.44 1.27 -0.76
CA LEU A 22 9.50 0.58 -1.66
C LEU A 22 9.25 1.31 -2.98
N ARG A 23 9.30 2.65 -3.00
CA ARG A 23 9.05 3.46 -4.21
C ARG A 23 9.89 3.03 -5.41
N PRO A 24 11.22 2.81 -5.32
CA PRO A 24 11.99 2.34 -6.47
C PRO A 24 11.82 0.83 -6.75
N VAL A 25 11.40 0.04 -5.76
CA VAL A 25 11.30 -1.43 -5.88
C VAL A 25 9.99 -1.87 -6.53
N ILE A 26 8.88 -1.16 -6.29
CA ILE A 26 7.56 -1.51 -6.81
C ILE A 26 7.51 -1.60 -8.34
N PRO A 27 8.04 -0.65 -9.12
CA PRO A 27 8.03 -0.75 -10.58
C PRO A 27 8.81 -1.96 -11.10
N VAL A 28 9.94 -2.29 -10.45
CA VAL A 28 10.76 -3.46 -10.80
C VAL A 28 10.01 -4.76 -10.48
N ALA A 29 9.40 -4.84 -9.29
CA ALA A 29 8.60 -5.98 -8.89
C ALA A 29 7.42 -6.20 -9.84
N ARG A 30 6.69 -5.15 -10.22
CA ARG A 30 5.61 -5.25 -11.23
C ARG A 30 6.08 -5.73 -12.59
N ARG A 31 7.30 -5.36 -13.02
CA ARG A 31 7.84 -5.80 -14.32
C ARG A 31 8.23 -7.29 -14.30
N VAL A 32 8.83 -7.76 -13.20
CA VAL A 32 9.40 -9.11 -13.10
C VAL A 32 8.36 -10.13 -12.62
N LEU A 33 7.61 -9.78 -11.58
CA LEU A 33 6.70 -10.67 -10.87
C LEU A 33 5.23 -10.38 -11.17
N ARG A 34 4.93 -9.29 -11.90
CA ARG A 34 3.56 -8.84 -12.22
C ARG A 34 2.76 -8.62 -10.95
N ASP A 35 1.49 -9.01 -10.93
CA ASP A 35 0.61 -8.89 -9.77
C ASP A 35 0.60 -10.17 -8.93
N ASP A 36 1.79 -10.72 -8.65
CA ASP A 36 1.92 -11.81 -7.71
C ASP A 36 1.66 -11.36 -6.26
N GLN A 37 1.54 -12.33 -5.35
CA GLN A 37 1.24 -12.06 -3.96
C GLN A 37 2.31 -11.21 -3.26
N VAL A 38 3.59 -11.34 -3.65
CA VAL A 38 4.69 -10.57 -3.06
C VAL A 38 4.62 -9.11 -3.49
N THR A 39 4.36 -8.85 -4.77
CA THR A 39 4.21 -7.51 -5.33
C THR A 39 2.98 -6.82 -4.75
N LEU A 40 1.85 -7.53 -4.66
CA LEU A 40 0.63 -7.03 -4.00
C LEU A 40 0.91 -6.67 -2.53
N ARG A 41 1.66 -7.50 -1.81
CA ARG A 41 2.00 -7.22 -0.41
C ARG A 41 2.90 -5.99 -0.25
N MET A 42 3.93 -5.84 -1.09
CA MET A 42 4.80 -4.66 -1.08
C MET A 42 4.02 -3.38 -1.41
N ARG A 43 3.16 -3.40 -2.43
CA ARG A 43 2.31 -2.25 -2.77
C ARG A 43 1.35 -1.89 -1.63
N SER A 44 0.80 -2.89 -0.93
CA SER A 44 -0.06 -2.66 0.24
C SER A 44 0.70 -2.01 1.40
N ILE A 45 1.93 -2.45 1.69
CA ILE A 45 2.79 -1.83 2.71
C ILE A 45 3.14 -0.38 2.35
N TYR A 46 3.46 -0.13 1.09
CA TYR A 46 3.75 1.22 0.59
C TYR A 46 2.53 2.15 0.76
N ALA A 47 1.35 1.70 0.33
CA ALA A 47 0.12 2.48 0.50
C ALA A 47 -0.20 2.73 1.99
N MET A 48 0.03 1.74 2.86
CA MET A 48 -0.12 1.93 4.31
C MET A 48 0.83 3.00 4.86
N ALA A 49 2.09 3.03 4.40
CA ALA A 49 3.04 4.07 4.80
C ALA A 49 2.62 5.46 4.32
N LEU A 50 2.04 5.56 3.12
CA LEU A 50 1.56 6.83 2.55
C LEU A 50 0.41 7.46 3.35
N TYR A 51 -0.55 6.66 3.86
CA TYR A 51 -1.71 7.22 4.57
C TYR A 51 -1.61 7.20 6.10
N SER A 52 -0.73 6.37 6.68
CA SER A 52 -0.64 6.22 8.15
C SER A 52 0.25 7.28 8.81
N ASP A 53 1.02 8.02 8.03
CA ASP A 53 1.84 9.12 8.52
C ASP A 53 0.96 10.34 8.87
N ALA A 54 1.10 10.86 10.09
CA ALA A 54 0.43 12.09 10.49
C ALA A 54 0.86 13.28 9.61
N GLY A 55 2.11 13.26 9.12
CA GLY A 55 2.68 14.22 8.18
C GLY A 55 2.33 13.96 6.70
N ALA A 56 1.56 12.91 6.38
CA ALA A 56 1.21 12.56 5.00
C ALA A 56 0.64 13.76 4.24
N THR A 57 1.18 14.07 3.07
CA THR A 57 0.68 15.15 2.21
C THR A 57 -0.62 14.75 1.51
N LEU A 58 -1.33 15.70 0.91
CA LEU A 58 -2.48 15.37 0.05
C LEU A 58 -2.07 14.46 -1.11
N ASP A 59 -0.87 14.66 -1.66
CA ASP A 59 -0.33 13.82 -2.73
C ASP A 59 -0.07 12.40 -2.24
N ASP A 60 0.52 12.22 -1.05
CA ASP A 60 0.71 10.89 -0.45
C ASP A 60 -0.65 10.18 -0.27
N LEU A 61 -1.66 10.90 0.24
CA LEU A 61 -3.00 10.34 0.46
C LEU A 61 -3.69 9.97 -0.85
N ASN A 62 -3.59 10.81 -1.89
CA ASN A 62 -4.12 10.50 -3.21
C ASN A 62 -3.40 9.31 -3.85
N GLU A 63 -2.07 9.22 -3.72
CA GLU A 63 -1.27 8.11 -4.22
C GLU A 63 -1.63 6.80 -3.51
N ALA A 64 -1.85 6.84 -2.19
CA ALA A 64 -2.29 5.69 -1.40
C ALA A 64 -3.64 5.15 -1.89
N VAL A 65 -4.62 6.05 -2.08
CA VAL A 65 -5.96 5.68 -2.57
C VAL A 65 -5.87 5.07 -3.96
N THR A 66 -5.22 5.76 -4.91
CA THR A 66 -5.06 5.27 -6.29
C THR A 66 -4.39 3.90 -6.32
N THR A 67 -3.31 3.72 -5.55
CA THR A 67 -2.58 2.45 -5.48
C THR A 67 -3.49 1.31 -5.01
N LEU A 68 -4.32 1.55 -3.99
CA LEU A 68 -5.20 0.54 -3.41
C LEU A 68 -6.41 0.24 -4.32
N GLU A 69 -6.95 1.25 -5.01
CA GLU A 69 -8.02 1.10 -5.99
C GLU A 69 -7.60 0.24 -7.19
N GLU A 70 -6.39 0.42 -7.69
CA GLU A 70 -5.83 -0.42 -8.76
C GLU A 70 -5.64 -1.89 -8.30
N MET A 71 -5.27 -2.08 -7.03
CA MET A 71 -4.95 -3.39 -6.50
C MET A 71 -6.17 -4.24 -6.15
N GLU A 72 -7.24 -3.63 -5.64
CA GLU A 72 -8.43 -4.31 -5.15
C GLU A 72 -9.04 -5.32 -6.15
N PRO A 73 -9.33 -4.97 -7.42
CA PRO A 73 -9.87 -5.92 -8.38
C PRO A 73 -8.87 -7.02 -8.73
N THR A 74 -7.58 -6.68 -8.76
CA THR A 74 -6.51 -7.64 -9.07
C THR A 74 -6.34 -8.67 -7.95
N ALA A 75 -6.31 -8.22 -6.69
CA ALA A 75 -6.23 -9.09 -5.53
C ALA A 75 -7.48 -9.99 -5.43
N ARG A 76 -8.67 -9.45 -5.67
CA ARG A 76 -9.92 -10.22 -5.70
C ARG A 76 -9.89 -11.30 -6.77
N ARG A 77 -9.39 -11.00 -7.97
CA ARG A 77 -9.31 -11.94 -9.10
C ARG A 77 -8.26 -13.03 -8.89
N VAL A 78 -7.08 -12.67 -8.37
CA VAL A 78 -5.94 -13.60 -8.24
C VAL A 78 -6.01 -14.43 -6.96
N LEU A 79 -6.45 -13.84 -5.85
CA LEU A 79 -6.42 -14.47 -4.52
C LEU A 79 -7.81 -14.85 -4.00
N GLY A 80 -8.88 -14.30 -4.59
CA GLY A 80 -10.25 -14.45 -4.11
C GLY A 80 -10.66 -13.35 -3.11
N GLY A 81 -11.97 -13.14 -2.98
CA GLY A 81 -12.55 -12.09 -2.13
C GLY A 81 -12.37 -12.29 -0.63
N THR A 82 -12.31 -13.55 -0.17
CA THR A 82 -12.16 -13.88 1.27
C THR A 82 -10.71 -13.97 1.73
N HIS A 83 -9.75 -13.85 0.81
CA HIS A 83 -8.34 -13.97 1.13
C HIS A 83 -7.88 -12.84 2.08
N PRO A 84 -7.04 -13.12 3.10
CA PRO A 84 -6.63 -12.11 4.08
C PRO A 84 -5.98 -10.87 3.47
N LEU A 85 -5.22 -11.02 2.37
CA LEU A 85 -4.62 -9.87 1.69
C LEU A 85 -5.67 -9.00 0.97
N THR A 86 -6.69 -9.61 0.34
CA THR A 86 -7.76 -8.88 -0.35
C THR A 86 -8.57 -8.06 0.65
N THR A 87 -9.01 -8.68 1.74
CA THR A 87 -9.74 -7.99 2.81
C THR A 87 -8.89 -6.92 3.52
N GLY A 88 -7.58 -7.13 3.59
CA GLY A 88 -6.60 -6.15 4.05
C GLY A 88 -6.54 -4.91 3.15
N ILE A 89 -6.46 -5.10 1.83
CA ILE A 89 -6.46 -4.02 0.84
C ILE A 89 -7.76 -3.21 0.91
N GLU A 90 -8.92 -3.86 1.01
CA GLU A 90 -10.22 -3.19 1.16
C GLU A 90 -10.29 -2.33 2.44
N ARG A 91 -9.73 -2.82 3.55
CA ARG A 91 -9.65 -2.07 4.81
C ARG A 91 -8.69 -0.89 4.70
N ALA A 92 -7.53 -1.09 4.09
CA ALA A 92 -6.56 -0.04 3.83
C ALA A 92 -7.17 1.04 2.94
N LEU A 93 -7.91 0.67 1.89
CA LEU A 93 -8.56 1.62 0.98
C LEU A 93 -9.57 2.50 1.70
N ARG A 94 -10.40 1.91 2.58
CA ARG A 94 -11.33 2.68 3.42
C ARG A 94 -10.60 3.67 4.34
N ARG A 95 -9.49 3.26 4.95
CA ARG A 95 -8.67 4.14 5.81
C ARG A 95 -8.01 5.27 5.03
N ALA A 96 -7.43 4.96 3.87
CA ALA A 96 -6.80 5.96 3.01
C ALA A 96 -7.82 7.00 2.52
N ARG A 97 -9.02 6.58 2.10
CA ARG A 97 -10.11 7.50 1.72
C ARG A 97 -10.58 8.37 2.89
N ALA A 98 -10.69 7.79 4.09
CA ALA A 98 -11.06 8.55 5.28
C ALA A 98 -10.01 9.62 5.64
N ALA A 99 -8.72 9.25 5.59
CA ALA A 99 -7.61 10.18 5.83
C ALA A 99 -7.57 11.29 4.78
N LEU A 100 -7.74 10.94 3.50
CA LEU A 100 -7.81 11.91 2.39
C LEU A 100 -8.97 12.89 2.57
N LYS A 101 -10.15 12.39 2.98
CA LYS A 101 -11.32 13.23 3.25
C LYS A 101 -11.04 14.18 4.41
N ALA A 102 -10.56 13.66 5.54
CA ALA A 102 -10.26 14.45 6.74
C ALA A 102 -9.18 15.52 6.51
N ARG A 103 -8.30 15.34 5.52
CA ARG A 103 -7.27 16.35 5.18
C ARG A 103 -7.78 17.46 4.25
N LYS A 104 -8.87 17.21 3.52
CA LYS A 104 -9.48 18.17 2.58
C LYS A 104 -10.50 19.08 3.28
N GLU A 105 -11.02 18.67 4.43
CA GLU A 105 -11.90 19.44 5.32
C GLU A 105 -11.08 20.39 6.20
#